data_AF-A0A962RL29-F1
#
_entry.id   AF-A0A962RL29-F1
#
_cell.length_a   1.000
_cell.length_b   1.000
_cell.length_c   1.000
_cell.angle_alpha   90.00
_cell.angle_beta   90.00
_cell.angle_gamma   90.00
#
_symmetry.space_group_name_H-M   'P 1'
#
loop_
_entity.id
_entity.type
_entity.pdbx_description
1 polymer ?
#
loop_
_entity_poly.entity_id
_entity_poly.type
_entity_poly.pdbx_seq_one_letter_code
_entity_poly.pdbx_strand_id
1 'polypeptide(L)' 'EVPPAYEGQGIAARLAHAALEYAKEQGLKVNPVCPYVKAYLRKHPEYQSIVWGS' A
#
# COMPACT_ATOMS: atom_id res chain seq x y z
N GLU A 1 -8.55 14.97 -1.80
CA GLU A 1 -9.23 14.30 -0.67
C GLU A 1 -10.21 13.30 -1.26
N VAL A 2 -10.18 12.04 -0.82
CA VAL A 2 -11.17 11.04 -1.27
C VAL A 2 -12.44 11.28 -0.44
N PRO A 3 -13.62 11.44 -1.06
CA PRO A 3 -14.85 11.66 -0.31
C PRO A 3 -15.11 10.52 0.69
N PRO A 4 -15.55 10.82 1.93
CA PRO A 4 -15.84 9.81 2.96
C PRO A 4 -16.79 8.70 2.49
N ALA A 5 -17.65 8.99 1.51
CA ALA A 5 -18.60 8.05 0.92
C ALA A 5 -17.96 6.85 0.18
N TYR A 6 -16.66 6.90 -0.11
CA TYR A 6 -15.90 5.78 -0.71
C TYR A 6 -14.98 5.07 0.28
N GLU A 7 -14.95 5.49 1.55
CA GLU A 7 -14.33 4.72 2.62
C GLU A 7 -15.12 3.41 2.84
N GLY A 8 -14.42 2.30 3.10
CA GLY A 8 -15.06 1.01 3.39
C GLY A 8 -15.46 0.15 2.18
N GLN A 9 -15.32 0.63 0.93
CA GLN A 9 -15.64 -0.18 -0.27
C GLN A 9 -14.47 -1.07 -0.75
N GLY A 10 -13.34 -1.08 -0.04
CA GLY A 10 -12.18 -1.92 -0.37
C GLY A 10 -11.39 -1.51 -1.63
N ILE A 11 -11.81 -0.46 -2.35
CA ILE A 11 -11.14 0.01 -3.57
C ILE A 11 -9.71 0.49 -3.27
N ALA A 12 -9.54 1.31 -2.23
CA ALA A 12 -8.22 1.78 -1.81
C ALA A 12 -7.29 0.62 -1.39
N ALA A 13 -7.85 -0.42 -0.76
CA ALA A 13 -7.09 -1.61 -0.39
C ALA A 13 -6.67 -2.42 -1.62
N ARG A 14 -7.56 -2.58 -2.62
CA ARG A 14 -7.24 -3.26 -3.88
C ARG A 14 -6.17 -2.51 -4.68
N LEU A 15 -6.25 -1.18 -4.72
CA LEU A 15 -5.26 -0.35 -5.39
C LEU A 15 -3.90 -0.44 -4.69
N ALA A 16 -3.87 -0.35 -3.36
CA ALA A 16 -2.65 -0.50 -2.58
C ALA A 16 -2.02 -1.88 -2.78
N HIS A 17 -2.82 -2.95 -2.70
CA HIS A 17 -2.38 -4.32 -2.93
C HIS A 17 -1.77 -4.48 -4.32
N ALA A 18 -2.47 -4.08 -5.38
CA ALA A 18 -2.00 -4.22 -6.75
C ALA A 18 -0.69 -3.44 -6.99
N ALA A 19 -0.58 -2.22 -6.45
CA ALA A 19 0.64 -1.41 -6.58
C ALA A 19 1.83 -2.03 -5.85
N LEU A 20 1.60 -2.60 -4.66
CA LEU A 20 2.65 -3.24 -3.84
C LEU A 20 3.10 -4.58 -4.42
N GLU A 21 2.18 -5.41 -4.91
CA GLU A 21 2.53 -6.63 -5.64
C GLU A 21 3.35 -6.33 -6.88
N TYR A 22 2.91 -5.37 -7.71
CA TYR A 22 3.69 -4.96 -8.86
C TYR A 22 5.11 -4.51 -8.48
N ALA A 23 5.25 -3.68 -7.44
CA ALA A 23 6.57 -3.26 -6.98
C ALA A 23 7.43 -4.46 -6.53
N LYS A 24 6.85 -5.44 -5.85
CA LYS A 24 7.54 -6.66 -5.42
C LYS A 24 7.99 -7.52 -6.60
N GLU A 25 7.11 -7.77 -7.55
CA GLU A 25 7.40 -8.54 -8.77
C GLU A 25 8.50 -7.90 -9.60
N GLN A 26 8.53 -6.57 -9.66
CA GLN A 26 9.55 -5.81 -10.39
C GLN A 26 10.83 -5.56 -9.59
N GLY A 27 10.93 -6.03 -8.34
CA GLY A 27 12.09 -5.79 -7.48
C GLY A 27 12.28 -4.32 -7.10
N LEU A 28 11.23 -3.51 -7.15
CA LEU A 28 11.25 -2.09 -6.84
C LEU A 28 11.09 -1.85 -5.34
N LYS A 29 11.66 -0.73 -4.87
CA LYS A 29 11.49 -0.27 -3.49
C LYS A 29 10.41 0.82 -3.41
N VAL A 30 9.52 0.72 -2.43
CA VAL A 30 8.36 1.60 -2.23
C VAL A 30 8.64 2.58 -1.09
N ASN A 31 8.41 3.87 -1.34
CA ASN A 31 8.39 4.90 -0.30
C ASN A 31 6.93 5.32 -0.01
N PRO A 32 6.31 4.80 1.07
CA PRO A 32 4.89 5.05 1.33
C PRO A 32 4.68 6.43 1.95
N VAL A 33 4.47 7.46 1.14
CA VAL A 33 4.17 8.82 1.62
C VAL A 33 2.72 8.99 2.10
N CYS A 34 1.81 8.19 1.57
CA CYS A 34 0.38 8.25 1.90
C CYS A 34 0.09 7.59 3.27
N PRO A 35 -0.61 8.27 4.21
CA PRO A 35 -0.93 7.71 5.52
C PRO A 35 -1.73 6.41 5.45
N TYR A 36 -2.63 6.30 4.47
CA TYR A 36 -3.42 5.10 4.23
C TYR A 36 -2.54 3.90 3.87
N VAL A 37 -1.59 4.08 2.95
CA VAL A 37 -0.68 3.01 2.52
C VAL A 37 0.24 2.60 3.67
N LYS A 38 0.70 3.54 4.51
CA LYS A 38 1.43 3.19 5.75
C LYS A 38 0.57 2.32 6.68
N ALA A 39 -0.71 2.63 6.83
CA ALA A 39 -1.62 1.82 7.65
C ALA A 39 -1.90 0.44 7.05
N TYR A 40 -2.00 0.35 5.72
CA TYR A 40 -2.12 -0.90 4.99
C TYR A 40 -0.88 -1.78 5.21
N LEU A 41 0.33 -1.24 5.02
CA LEU A 41 1.60 -1.96 5.22
C LEU A 41 1.78 -2.51 6.64
N ARG A 42 1.24 -1.84 7.68
CA ARG A 42 1.26 -2.38 9.06
C ARG A 42 0.42 -3.64 9.21
N LYS A 43 -0.63 -3.81 8.41
CA LYS A 43 -1.49 -5.00 8.40
C LYS A 43 -0.97 -6.09 7.46
N HIS A 44 -0.04 -5.74 6.58
CA HIS A 44 0.52 -6.58 5.53
C HIS A 44 2.05 -6.62 5.59
N PRO A 45 2.63 -7.28 6.61
CA PRO A 45 4.08 -7.33 6.83
C PRO A 45 4.85 -8.02 5.69
N GLU A 46 4.19 -8.80 4.84
CA GLU A 46 4.75 -9.44 3.64
C GLU A 46 5.39 -8.45 2.65
N TYR A 47 5.02 -7.16 2.70
CA TYR A 47 5.59 -6.10 1.87
C TYR A 47 6.74 -5.34 2.54
N GLN A 48 7.12 -5.64 3.78
CA GLN A 48 8.22 -4.91 4.45
C GLN A 48 9.54 -5.03 3.68
N SER A 49 9.79 -6.16 3.02
CA SER A 49 11.01 -6.38 2.23
C SER A 49 11.17 -5.39 1.07
N ILE A 50 10.08 -4.77 0.60
CA ILE A 50 10.09 -3.82 -0.51
C ILE A 50 9.97 -2.37 -0.05
N VAL A 51 9.79 -2.08 1.24
CA VAL A 51 9.66 -0.71 1.73
C VAL A 51 11.05 -0.10 1.97
N TRP A 52 11.24 1.17 1.60
CA TRP A 52 12.45 1.94 1.88
C TRP A 52 12.63 2.14 3.40
N GLY A 53 13.83 1.86 3.92
CA GLY A 53 14.17 2.09 5.32
C GLY A 53 13.54 1.13 6.33
N SER A 54 13.11 -0.04 5.86
CA SER A 54 12.62 -1.16 6.68
C SER A 54 13.74 -1.84 7.46
#